data_AF-A0A162D267-F1
#
_entry.id   AF-A0A162D267-F1
#
_cell.length_a   1.000
_cell.length_b   1.000
_cell.length_c   1.000
_cell.angle_alpha   90.00
_cell.angle_beta   90.00
_cell.angle_gamma   90.00
#
_symmetry.space_group_name_H-M   'P 1'
#
loop_
_entity.id
_entity.type
_entity.pdbx_description
1 polymer ?
#
loop_
_entity_poly.entity_id
_entity_poly.type
_entity_poly.pdbx_seq_one_letter_code
_entity_poly.pdbx_strand_id
1 'polypeptide(L)'
;FIIDVIFLGSNLLKLFAGGWFPLMIGIGMFTLMLTWKQGRRLLSSKLREDAIDLKSFLEAVFLSPPQRVEGTAVFLSAEAGVTPNALLHNLKHNKVLHAQNLFVTVKHHEVPWVGFDKRVHVEPLGNACWAVSLHFGFKNEPDVPYALKMLEQNGVHLDEMETSYFLSRDIVIPTIGSGMALWREKLFAS
;
A
#
# COMPACT_ATOMS: atom_id res chain seq x y z
N PHE A 1 36.58 11.84 -28.51
CA PHE A 1 35.56 12.57 -29.28
C PHE A 1 35.43 12.12 -30.72
N ILE A 2 36.42 12.32 -31.61
CA ILE A 2 36.28 11.92 -33.04
C ILE A 2 36.10 10.39 -33.19
N ILE A 3 36.84 9.61 -32.42
CA ILE A 3 36.72 8.13 -32.41
C ILE A 3 35.33 7.69 -31.94
N ASP A 4 34.77 8.36 -30.94
CA ASP A 4 33.42 8.05 -30.40
C ASP A 4 32.32 8.33 -31.42
N VAL A 5 32.46 9.43 -32.20
CA VAL A 5 31.51 9.79 -33.26
C VAL A 5 31.55 8.79 -34.43
N ILE A 6 32.75 8.34 -34.82
CA ILE A 6 32.92 7.32 -35.87
C ILE A 6 32.35 5.97 -35.41
N PHE A 7 32.59 5.60 -34.14
CA PHE A 7 32.04 4.40 -33.54
C PHE A 7 30.51 4.45 -33.43
N LEU A 8 29.94 5.60 -33.04
CA LEU A 8 28.50 5.83 -33.02
C LEU A 8 27.89 5.71 -34.42
N GLY A 9 28.52 6.31 -35.44
CA GLY A 9 28.08 6.22 -36.83
C GLY A 9 28.10 4.79 -37.37
N SER A 10 29.13 4.01 -37.04
CA SER A 10 29.23 2.59 -37.41
C SER A 10 28.14 1.73 -36.75
N ASN A 11 27.77 2.03 -35.50
CA ASN A 11 26.68 1.33 -34.81
C ASN A 11 25.29 1.79 -35.29
N LEU A 12 25.11 3.06 -35.69
CA LEU A 12 23.86 3.57 -36.26
C LEU A 12 23.50 2.85 -37.56
N LEU A 13 24.47 2.55 -38.42
CA LEU A 13 24.24 1.79 -39.66
C LEU A 13 23.69 0.38 -39.39
N LYS A 14 24.08 -0.24 -38.27
CA LYS A 14 23.56 -1.56 -37.84
C LYS A 14 22.10 -1.50 -37.38
N LEU A 15 21.57 -0.33 -37.02
CA LEU A 15 20.14 -0.18 -36.71
C LEU A 15 19.28 -0.45 -37.96
N PHE A 16 19.68 0.08 -39.12
CA PHE A 16 18.99 -0.17 -40.39
C PHE A 16 19.16 -1.61 -40.88
N ALA A 17 20.26 -2.28 -40.52
CA ALA A 17 20.52 -3.68 -40.86
C ALA A 17 19.82 -4.70 -39.93
N GLY A 18 18.99 -4.25 -38.97
CA GLY A 18 18.20 -5.13 -38.11
C GLY A 18 18.13 -4.73 -36.63
N GLY A 19 18.94 -3.75 -36.18
CA GLY A 19 18.89 -3.24 -34.81
C GLY A 19 17.66 -2.40 -34.46
N TRP A 20 16.86 -2.00 -35.45
CA TRP A 20 15.61 -1.25 -35.24
C TRP A 20 14.54 -2.08 -34.50
N PHE A 21 14.51 -3.39 -34.69
CA PHE A 21 13.48 -4.26 -34.10
C PHE A 21 13.62 -4.39 -32.56
N PRO A 22 14.80 -4.73 -32.00
CA PRO A 22 15.01 -4.68 -30.55
C PRO A 22 14.76 -3.28 -29.95
N LEU A 23 15.10 -2.21 -30.69
CA LEU A 23 14.87 -0.83 -30.25
C LEU A 23 13.37 -0.53 -30.12
N MET A 24 12.55 -0.95 -31.10
CA MET A 24 11.10 -0.78 -31.04
C MET A 24 10.48 -1.53 -29.87
N ILE A 25 10.89 -2.78 -29.63
CA ILE A 25 10.41 -3.56 -28.48
C ILE A 25 10.80 -2.85 -27.17
N GLY A 26 12.05 -2.39 -27.07
CA GLY A 26 12.54 -1.63 -25.92
C GLY A 26 11.72 -0.38 -25.66
N ILE A 27 11.43 0.42 -26.70
CA ILE A 27 10.58 1.61 -26.59
C ILE A 27 9.16 1.25 -26.16
N GLY A 28 8.57 0.18 -26.72
CA GLY A 28 7.24 -0.29 -26.35
C GLY A 28 7.16 -0.72 -24.88
N MET A 29 8.09 -1.58 -24.44
CA MET A 29 8.17 -2.02 -23.05
C MET A 29 8.44 -0.87 -22.09
N PHE A 30 9.35 0.05 -22.45
CA PHE A 30 9.66 1.22 -21.63
C PHE A 30 8.44 2.14 -21.49
N THR A 31 7.69 2.35 -22.57
CA THR A 31 6.44 3.14 -22.54
C THR A 31 5.38 2.48 -21.67
N LEU A 32 5.27 1.15 -21.70
CA LEU A 32 4.37 0.38 -20.84
C LEU A 32 4.77 0.53 -19.37
N MET A 33 6.05 0.32 -19.05
CA MET A 33 6.57 0.50 -17.68
C MET A 33 6.37 1.93 -17.16
N LEU A 34 6.63 2.94 -17.98
CA LEU A 34 6.39 4.35 -17.61
C LEU A 34 4.91 4.64 -17.37
N THR A 35 4.03 4.04 -18.17
CA THR A 35 2.57 4.12 -18.00
C THR A 35 2.15 3.52 -16.66
N TRP A 36 2.61 2.32 -16.36
CA TRP A 36 2.32 1.65 -15.10
C TRP A 36 2.84 2.41 -13.87
N LYS A 37 4.10 2.87 -13.94
CA LYS A 37 4.72 3.68 -12.87
C LYS A 37 3.94 4.97 -12.61
N GLN A 38 3.55 5.67 -13.66
CA GLN A 38 2.82 6.93 -13.54
C GLN A 38 1.38 6.71 -13.06
N GLY A 39 0.70 5.66 -13.51
CA GLY A 39 -0.64 5.29 -13.07
C GLY A 39 -0.70 4.95 -11.57
N ARG A 40 0.24 4.13 -11.09
CA ARG A 40 0.38 3.81 -9.65
C ARG A 40 0.64 5.06 -8.80
N ARG A 41 1.47 5.99 -9.29
CA ARG A 41 1.76 7.24 -8.57
C ARG A 41 0.52 8.12 -8.46
N LEU A 42 -0.23 8.28 -9.56
CA LEU A 42 -1.43 9.11 -9.59
C LEU A 42 -2.55 8.53 -8.70
N LEU A 43 -2.73 7.21 -8.74
CA LEU A 43 -3.66 6.50 -7.85
C LEU A 43 -3.31 6.74 -6.37
N SER A 44 -2.04 6.55 -6.01
CA SER A 44 -1.58 6.78 -4.64
C SER A 44 -1.78 8.23 -4.20
N SER A 45 -1.58 9.22 -5.08
CA SER A 45 -1.86 10.62 -4.75
C SER A 45 -3.35 10.91 -4.57
N LYS A 46 -4.23 10.31 -5.37
CA LYS A 46 -5.68 10.51 -5.24
C LYS A 46 -6.23 9.88 -3.97
N LEU A 47 -5.77 8.67 -3.63
CA LEU A 47 -6.10 8.03 -2.35
C LEU A 47 -5.63 8.87 -1.15
N ARG A 48 -4.53 9.60 -1.28
CA ARG A 48 -4.04 10.54 -0.26
C ARG A 48 -4.84 11.84 -0.18
N GLU A 49 -5.36 12.35 -1.30
CA GLU A 49 -6.21 13.55 -1.29
C GLU A 49 -7.53 13.31 -0.53
N ASP A 50 -8.09 12.10 -0.63
CA ASP A 50 -9.30 11.69 0.09
C ASP A 50 -9.00 11.03 1.46
N ALA A 51 -7.73 10.94 1.85
CA ALA A 51 -7.32 10.26 3.09
C ALA A 51 -7.69 11.09 4.33
N ILE A 52 -8.46 10.48 5.24
CA ILE A 52 -8.78 11.05 6.54
C ILE A 52 -7.71 10.61 7.55
N ASP A 53 -7.15 11.55 8.31
CA ASP A 53 -6.23 11.23 9.41
C ASP A 53 -6.91 10.35 10.46
N LEU A 54 -6.27 9.24 10.80
CA LEU A 54 -6.81 8.22 11.69
C LEU A 54 -7.01 8.75 13.12
N LYS A 55 -6.09 9.57 13.63
CA LYS A 55 -6.20 10.11 15.00
C LYS A 55 -7.38 11.06 15.09
N SER A 56 -7.47 12.01 14.16
CA SER A 56 -8.59 12.96 14.09
C SER A 56 -9.93 12.25 13.88
N PHE A 57 -9.97 11.20 13.06
CA PHE A 57 -11.17 10.39 12.86
C PHE A 57 -11.61 9.68 14.14
N LEU A 58 -10.68 9.01 14.84
CA LEU A 58 -10.98 8.32 16.09
C LEU A 58 -11.44 9.29 17.17
N GLU A 59 -10.79 10.45 17.32
CA GLU A 59 -11.23 11.50 18.24
C GLU A 59 -12.69 11.90 17.99
N ALA A 60 -13.07 12.13 16.73
CA ALA A 60 -14.44 12.47 16.37
C ALA A 60 -15.43 11.32 16.65
N VAL A 61 -15.06 10.08 16.35
CA VAL A 61 -15.89 8.89 16.61
C VAL A 61 -16.11 8.67 18.11
N PHE A 62 -15.12 8.99 18.95
CA PHE A 62 -15.24 8.81 20.40
C PHE A 62 -16.00 9.93 21.12
N LEU A 63 -16.36 11.03 20.43
CA LEU A 63 -17.33 12.01 20.96
C LEU A 63 -18.73 11.40 21.12
N SER A 64 -19.10 10.52 20.17
CA SER A 64 -20.36 9.77 20.17
C SER A 64 -20.07 8.31 19.85
N PRO A 65 -19.56 7.54 20.85
CA PRO A 65 -18.98 6.24 20.59
C PRO A 65 -20.02 5.25 20.04
N PRO A 66 -19.71 4.51 18.96
CA PRO A 66 -20.55 3.43 18.45
C PRO A 66 -20.59 2.26 19.45
N GLN A 67 -21.52 1.33 19.22
CA GLN A 67 -21.62 0.14 20.05
C GLN A 67 -20.32 -0.67 20.00
N ARG A 68 -19.81 -1.10 21.16
CA ARG A 68 -18.66 -2.00 21.24
C ARG A 68 -19.09 -3.45 21.34
N VAL A 69 -18.41 -4.32 20.59
CA VAL A 69 -18.55 -5.78 20.68
C VAL A 69 -17.24 -6.41 21.13
N GLU A 70 -17.32 -7.61 21.70
CA GLU A 70 -16.13 -8.37 22.11
C GLU A 70 -15.28 -8.81 20.90
N GLY A 71 -14.04 -9.20 21.18
CA GLY A 71 -13.05 -9.59 20.18
C GLY A 71 -12.18 -8.44 19.66
N THR A 72 -11.37 -8.78 18.66
CA THR A 72 -10.33 -7.90 18.10
C THR A 72 -10.52 -7.71 16.60
N ALA A 73 -10.51 -6.45 16.14
CA ALA A 73 -10.51 -6.15 14.71
C ALA A 73 -9.14 -5.68 14.23
N VAL A 74 -8.63 -6.32 13.19
CA VAL A 74 -7.40 -5.93 12.51
C VAL A 74 -7.76 -5.31 11.17
N PHE A 75 -7.59 -4.00 11.04
CA PHE A 75 -7.78 -3.28 9.79
C PHE A 75 -6.44 -3.08 9.10
N LEU A 76 -6.28 -3.64 7.90
CA LEU A 76 -5.10 -3.36 7.08
C LEU A 76 -5.24 -2.00 6.39
N SER A 77 -4.18 -1.19 6.49
CA SER A 77 -4.04 0.09 5.79
C SER A 77 -2.84 0.08 4.86
N ALA A 78 -3.00 0.68 3.67
CA ALA A 78 -1.91 0.90 2.74
C ALA A 78 -0.88 1.91 3.28
N GLU A 79 -1.34 2.86 4.10
CA GLU A 79 -0.50 3.94 4.64
C GLU A 79 -0.74 4.11 6.15
N ALA A 80 0.35 4.33 6.88
CA ALA A 80 0.31 4.52 8.32
C ALA A 80 -0.30 5.89 8.66
N GLY A 81 -1.21 5.93 9.63
CA GLY A 81 -1.89 7.15 10.06
C GLY A 81 -3.11 7.53 9.22
N VAL A 82 -3.41 6.81 8.13
CA VAL A 82 -4.62 7.01 7.33
C VAL A 82 -5.74 6.08 7.81
N THR A 83 -6.97 6.60 7.87
CA THR A 83 -8.16 5.82 8.22
C THR A 83 -8.46 4.77 7.16
N PRO A 84 -8.52 3.47 7.49
CA PRO A 84 -8.83 2.44 6.51
C PRO A 84 -10.28 2.53 6.02
N ASN A 85 -10.49 2.36 4.71
CA ASN A 85 -11.84 2.31 4.11
C ASN A 85 -12.72 1.21 4.74
N ALA A 86 -12.14 0.07 5.13
CA ALA A 86 -12.86 -1.00 5.78
C ALA A 86 -13.44 -0.57 7.15
N LEU A 87 -12.76 0.30 7.90
CA LEU A 87 -13.30 0.85 9.14
C LEU A 87 -14.52 1.73 8.84
N LEU A 88 -14.40 2.63 7.85
CA LEU A 88 -15.50 3.51 7.45
C LEU A 88 -16.72 2.70 7.00
N HIS A 89 -16.50 1.65 6.19
CA HIS A 89 -17.57 0.76 5.72
C HIS A 89 -18.20 -0.02 6.88
N ASN A 90 -17.39 -0.56 7.80
CA ASN A 90 -17.88 -1.25 8.99
C ASN A 90 -18.73 -0.33 9.88
N LEU A 91 -18.29 0.91 10.13
CA LEU A 91 -19.06 1.88 10.91
C LEU A 91 -20.33 2.33 10.18
N LYS A 92 -20.30 2.48 8.85
CA LYS A 92 -21.47 2.85 8.05
C LYS A 92 -22.58 1.79 8.09
N HIS A 93 -22.21 0.51 7.99
CA HIS A 93 -23.18 -0.58 7.86
C HIS A 93 -23.48 -1.28 9.17
N ASN A 94 -22.45 -1.63 9.95
CA ASN A 94 -22.61 -2.38 11.20
C ASN A 94 -22.74 -1.46 12.40
N LYS A 95 -22.22 -0.22 12.34
CA LYS A 95 -22.25 0.76 13.44
C LYS A 95 -21.63 0.24 14.74
N VAL A 96 -20.64 -0.64 14.60
CA VAL A 96 -19.98 -1.36 15.69
C VAL A 96 -18.48 -1.16 15.63
N LEU A 97 -17.84 -1.05 16.79
CA LEU A 97 -16.40 -1.09 16.98
C LEU A 97 -16.04 -2.32 17.84
N HIS A 98 -14.90 -2.95 17.62
CA HIS A 98 -14.50 -4.07 18.48
C HIS A 98 -13.90 -3.55 19.80
N ALA A 99 -13.79 -4.42 20.80
CA ALA A 99 -13.15 -4.09 22.08
C ALA A 99 -11.70 -3.64 21.85
N GLN A 100 -11.01 -4.33 20.94
CA GLN A 100 -9.64 -4.02 20.51
C GLN A 100 -9.60 -3.76 19.00
N ASN A 101 -8.94 -2.67 18.57
CA ASN A 101 -8.83 -2.32 17.15
C ASN A 101 -7.38 -2.03 16.78
N LEU A 102 -6.83 -2.83 15.87
CA LEU A 102 -5.47 -2.68 15.36
C LEU A 102 -5.52 -2.12 13.93
N PHE A 103 -4.78 -1.05 13.71
CA PHE A 103 -4.59 -0.42 12.41
C PHE A 103 -3.20 -0.80 11.90
N VAL A 104 -3.13 -1.79 11.03
CA VAL A 104 -1.88 -2.44 10.64
C VAL A 104 -1.45 -1.96 9.25
N THR A 105 -0.24 -1.44 9.15
CA THR A 105 0.39 -1.08 7.88
C THR A 105 1.60 -1.97 7.62
N VAL A 106 1.64 -2.59 6.45
CA VAL A 106 2.76 -3.44 6.02
C VAL A 106 3.70 -2.63 5.13
N LYS A 107 4.95 -2.47 5.54
CA LYS A 107 6.00 -1.74 4.82
C LYS A 107 7.07 -2.71 4.35
N HIS A 108 7.27 -2.75 3.03
CA HIS A 108 8.36 -3.50 2.41
C HIS A 108 9.58 -2.62 2.23
N HIS A 109 10.76 -3.17 2.55
CA HIS A 109 12.04 -2.48 2.45
C HIS A 109 12.96 -3.17 1.44
N GLU A 110 13.88 -2.41 0.84
CA GLU A 110 14.88 -2.90 -0.12
C GLU A 110 16.06 -3.63 0.56
N VAL A 111 15.99 -3.89 1.87
CA VAL A 111 16.99 -4.70 2.59
C VAL A 111 16.57 -6.18 2.58
N PRO A 112 17.52 -7.13 2.58
CA PRO A 112 17.18 -8.56 2.49
C PRO A 112 16.35 -9.04 3.67
N TRP A 113 16.73 -8.64 4.88
CA TRP A 113 16.08 -9.05 6.12
C TRP A 113 15.91 -7.84 7.02
N VAL A 114 14.74 -7.74 7.66
CA VAL A 114 14.51 -6.83 8.80
C VAL A 114 14.55 -7.64 10.08
N GLY A 115 15.39 -7.21 11.03
CA GLY A 115 15.53 -7.80 12.36
C GLY A 115 14.22 -7.74 13.14
N PHE A 116 14.02 -8.69 14.06
CA PHE A 116 12.79 -8.80 14.85
C PHE A 116 12.52 -7.55 15.71
N ASP A 117 13.59 -6.91 16.19
CA ASP A 117 13.57 -5.65 16.95
C ASP A 117 12.98 -4.47 16.17
N LYS A 118 13.14 -4.46 14.84
CA LYS A 118 12.66 -3.39 13.95
C LYS A 118 11.46 -3.81 13.11
N ARG A 119 10.98 -5.04 13.29
CA ARG A 119 9.90 -5.62 12.49
C ARG A 119 8.54 -5.06 12.88
N VAL A 120 8.35 -4.71 14.15
CA VAL A 120 7.07 -4.26 14.68
C VAL A 120 7.25 -2.95 15.42
N HIS A 121 6.53 -1.93 14.97
CA HIS A 121 6.41 -0.66 15.68
C HIS A 121 4.95 -0.47 16.09
N VAL A 122 4.72 -0.18 17.38
CA VAL A 122 3.38 -0.04 17.95
C VAL A 122 3.24 1.36 18.52
N GLU A 123 2.13 2.01 18.20
CA GLU A 123 1.77 3.30 18.76
C GLU A 123 0.35 3.21 19.35
N PRO A 124 0.18 3.48 20.66
CA PRO A 124 -1.15 3.52 21.26
C PRO A 124 -1.91 4.77 20.79
N LEU A 125 -3.14 4.59 20.33
CA LEU A 125 -4.03 5.69 19.91
C LEU A 125 -5.09 6.03 20.98
N GLY A 126 -5.10 5.30 22.10
CA GLY A 126 -6.12 5.40 23.13
C GLY A 126 -7.38 4.58 22.83
N ASN A 127 -8.28 4.43 23.81
CA ASN A 127 -9.56 3.73 23.66
C ASN A 127 -9.45 2.29 23.10
N ALA A 128 -8.38 1.57 23.46
CA ALA A 128 -8.08 0.23 22.93
C ALA A 128 -7.96 0.20 21.39
N CYS A 129 -7.41 1.28 20.84
CA CYS A 129 -6.96 1.39 19.46
C CYS A 129 -5.43 1.47 19.40
N TRP A 130 -4.83 0.75 18.46
CA TRP A 130 -3.37 0.73 18.25
C TRP A 130 -3.04 0.89 16.78
N ALA A 131 -2.07 1.76 16.46
CA ALA A 131 -1.42 1.80 15.15
C ALA A 131 -0.20 0.88 15.17
N VAL A 132 -0.10 -0.02 14.20
CA VAL A 132 0.98 -1.00 14.09
C VAL A 132 1.61 -0.89 12.71
N SER A 133 2.92 -0.66 12.66
CA SER A 133 3.70 -0.75 11.43
C SER A 133 4.52 -2.03 11.44
N LEU A 134 4.28 -2.89 10.45
CA LEU A 134 5.04 -4.11 10.21
C LEU A 134 6.07 -3.87 9.11
N HIS A 135 7.31 -4.26 9.34
CA HIS A 135 8.42 -4.01 8.43
C HIS A 135 9.04 -5.32 7.94
N PHE A 136 9.01 -5.54 6.63
CA PHE A 136 9.55 -6.73 5.99
C PHE A 136 10.62 -6.37 4.96
N GLY A 137 11.72 -7.11 4.93
CA GLY A 137 12.70 -7.06 3.85
C GLY A 137 12.26 -7.89 2.65
N PHE A 138 12.97 -7.76 1.53
CA PHE A 138 12.58 -8.45 0.29
C PHE A 138 12.76 -9.98 0.33
N LYS A 139 13.55 -10.54 1.27
CA LYS A 139 13.63 -11.99 1.52
C LYS A 139 12.73 -12.45 2.67
N ASN A 140 12.06 -11.54 3.37
CA ASN A 140 11.12 -11.93 4.41
C ASN A 140 9.82 -12.42 3.79
N GLU A 141 9.35 -13.59 4.22
CA GLU A 141 7.99 -14.04 3.93
C GLU A 141 7.01 -13.27 4.85
N PRO A 142 6.08 -12.47 4.29
CA PRO A 142 5.21 -11.63 5.08
C PRO A 142 4.07 -12.44 5.69
N ASP A 143 4.21 -12.78 6.96
CA ASP A 143 3.14 -13.38 7.78
C ASP A 143 2.65 -12.35 8.80
N VAL A 144 1.50 -11.73 8.50
CA VAL A 144 0.90 -10.69 9.32
C VAL A 144 0.38 -11.27 10.66
N PRO A 145 -0.47 -12.31 10.69
CA PRO A 145 -0.90 -12.90 11.95
C PRO A 145 0.26 -13.30 12.87
N TYR A 146 1.30 -13.94 12.32
CA TYR A 146 2.48 -14.32 13.11
C TYR A 146 3.25 -13.11 13.63
N ALA A 147 3.43 -12.07 12.82
CA ALA A 147 4.10 -10.85 13.25
C ALA A 147 3.30 -10.11 14.34
N LEU A 148 1.96 -10.17 14.29
CA LEU A 148 1.10 -9.55 15.29
C LEU A 148 1.18 -10.26 16.65
N LYS A 149 1.52 -11.55 16.73
CA LYS A 149 1.76 -12.24 18.02
C LYS A 149 2.87 -11.58 18.84
N MET A 150 3.81 -10.89 18.21
CA MET A 150 4.87 -10.14 18.92
C MET A 150 4.31 -8.94 19.72
N LEU A 151 3.08 -8.51 19.43
CA LEU A 151 2.39 -7.44 20.15
C LEU A 151 1.97 -7.83 21.56
N GLU A 152 1.95 -9.13 21.92
CA GLU A 152 1.66 -9.57 23.28
C GLU A 152 2.61 -8.95 24.30
N GLN A 153 3.87 -8.71 23.92
CA GLN A 153 4.86 -8.02 24.74
C GLN A 153 4.48 -6.57 25.07
N ASN A 154 3.58 -5.99 24.29
CA ASN A 154 3.05 -4.64 24.44
C ASN A 154 1.64 -4.63 25.08
N GLY A 155 1.20 -5.76 25.64
CA GLY A 155 -0.09 -5.91 26.31
C GLY A 155 -1.29 -6.05 25.37
N VAL A 156 -1.06 -6.29 24.08
CA VAL A 156 -2.12 -6.56 23.09
C VAL A 156 -2.21 -8.06 22.88
N HIS A 157 -3.20 -8.69 23.50
CA HIS A 157 -3.47 -10.11 23.30
C HIS A 157 -4.36 -10.31 22.08
N LEU A 158 -4.00 -11.27 21.23
CA LEU A 158 -4.72 -11.58 19.99
C LEU A 158 -5.15 -13.04 20.06
N ASP A 159 -6.42 -13.28 20.36
CA ASP A 159 -7.00 -14.61 20.22
C ASP A 159 -7.35 -14.85 18.75
N GLU A 160 -6.79 -15.90 18.15
CA GLU A 160 -7.03 -16.26 16.75
C GLU A 160 -8.52 -16.51 16.45
N MET A 161 -9.30 -17.01 17.41
CA MET A 161 -10.73 -17.27 17.21
C MET A 161 -11.61 -16.02 17.31
N GLU A 162 -11.15 -15.00 18.04
CA GLU A 162 -11.88 -13.73 18.23
C GLU A 162 -11.34 -12.57 17.39
N THR A 163 -10.30 -12.82 16.58
CA THR A 163 -9.66 -11.81 15.74
C THR A 163 -10.24 -11.81 14.32
N SER A 164 -10.88 -10.71 13.94
CA SER A 164 -11.40 -10.50 12.59
C SER A 164 -10.47 -9.61 11.76
N TYR A 165 -10.07 -10.09 10.59
CA TYR A 165 -9.22 -9.34 9.65
C TYR A 165 -10.06 -8.64 8.58
N PHE A 166 -9.99 -7.32 8.57
CA PHE A 166 -10.68 -6.46 7.63
C PHE A 166 -9.70 -5.99 6.54
N LEU A 167 -9.94 -6.45 5.32
CA LEU A 167 -9.14 -6.12 4.14
C LEU A 167 -9.94 -5.19 3.23
N SER A 168 -9.43 -3.98 3.01
CA SER A 168 -9.90 -3.13 1.91
C SER A 168 -9.19 -3.55 0.63
N ARG A 169 -9.95 -3.99 -0.37
CA ARG A 169 -9.41 -4.16 -1.72
C ARG A 169 -9.56 -2.82 -2.43
N ASP A 170 -8.46 -2.09 -2.60
CA ASP A 170 -8.46 -0.86 -3.39
C ASP A 170 -8.57 -1.23 -4.87
N ILE A 171 -9.80 -1.29 -5.38
CA ILE A 171 -10.05 -1.52 -6.80
C ILE A 171 -9.84 -0.19 -7.53
N VAL A 172 -8.87 -0.18 -8.44
CA VAL A 172 -8.63 0.96 -9.33
C VAL A 172 -9.77 1.01 -10.34
N ILE A 173 -10.71 1.93 -10.13
CA ILE A 173 -11.73 2.23 -11.14
C ILE A 173 -11.19 3.42 -11.96
N PRO A 174 -10.93 3.26 -13.27
CA PRO A 174 -10.47 4.36 -14.11
C PRO A 174 -11.53 5.45 -14.11
N THR A 175 -11.21 6.60 -13.51
CA THR A 175 -12.08 7.78 -13.54
C THR A 175 -11.62 8.66 -14.69
N ILE A 176 -12.51 8.87 -15.66
CA ILE A 176 -12.22 9.65 -16.87
C ILE A 176 -11.93 11.10 -16.45
N GLY A 177 -10.71 11.55 -16.73
CA GLY A 177 -10.34 12.96 -16.60
C GLY A 177 -9.68 13.31 -15.26
N SER A 178 -8.38 13.02 -15.13
CA SER A 178 -7.35 14.02 -14.80
C SER A 178 -6.01 13.33 -14.58
N GLY A 179 -5.04 13.59 -15.47
CA GLY A 179 -3.61 13.32 -15.23
C GLY A 179 -2.91 12.38 -16.21
N MET A 180 -3.65 11.60 -17.01
CA MET A 180 -3.07 10.67 -17.98
C MET A 180 -3.86 10.63 -19.30
N ALA A 181 -3.21 10.33 -20.42
CA ALA A 181 -3.90 10.17 -21.71
C ALA A 181 -4.80 8.92 -21.69
N LEU A 182 -5.99 9.00 -22.29
CA LEU A 182 -7.03 7.95 -22.25
C LEU A 182 -6.53 6.54 -22.62
N TRP A 183 -5.62 6.42 -23.59
CA TRP A 183 -5.06 5.13 -24.00
C TRP A 183 -4.13 4.51 -22.94
N ARG A 184 -3.44 5.35 -22.17
CA ARG A 184 -2.57 4.93 -21.05
C ARG A 184 -3.41 4.54 -19.84
N GLU A 185 -4.50 5.26 -19.57
CA GLU A 185 -5.46 4.90 -18.50
C GLU A 185 -6.12 3.55 -18.79
N LYS A 186 -6.55 3.31 -20.04
CA LYS A 186 -7.11 2.02 -20.45
C LYS A 186 -6.12 0.87 -20.31
N LEU A 187 -4.85 1.07 -20.68
CA LEU A 187 -3.78 0.08 -20.48
C LEU A 187 -3.45 -0.17 -19.00
N PHE A 188 -3.60 0.83 -18.13
CA PHE A 188 -3.37 0.68 -16.70
C PHE A 188 -4.53 -0.03 -15.98
N ALA A 189 -5.77 0.20 -16.44
CA ALA A 189 -6.99 -0.33 -15.84
C ALA A 189 -7.50 -1.63 -16.47
N SER A 190 -6.91 -2.10 -17.57
CA SER A 190 -7.22 -3.40 -18.19
C SER A 190 -6.54 -4.57 -17.48
#